data_AF-A0A7V6V2L7-F1
#
_entry.id   AF-A0A7V6V2L7-F1
#
_cell.length_a   1.000
_cell.length_b   1.000
_cell.length_c   1.000
_cell.angle_alpha   90.00
_cell.angle_beta   90.00
_cell.angle_gamma   90.00
#
_symmetry.space_group_name_H-M   'P 1'
#
loop_
_entity.id
_entity.type
_entity.pdbx_description
1 polymer ?
#
loop_
_entity_poly.entity_id
_entity_poly.type
_entity_poly.pdbx_seq_one_letter_code
_entity_poly.pdbx_strand_id
1 'polypeptide(L)'
;MRIILPFTINELFKEVWHVYPNSLIDFCAKIMLEPYALSKSHFDELEIYFKQPASEIYAFVVTCFPDLLISDINYDIVMCRGWNCYLKYGKNFLNEVNYQFRNESEKPIIKFHKCNGKCHTDQIELNINSAFYKILNNIKEKIIKK
;
A
#
# COMPACT_ATOMS: atom_id res chain seq x y z
N MET A 1 13.26 -8.80 0.28
CA MET A 1 13.19 -7.38 -0.10
C MET A 1 13.02 -7.34 -1.61
N ARG A 2 11.97 -6.70 -2.13
CA ARG A 2 11.75 -6.57 -3.59
C ARG A 2 12.46 -5.33 -4.11
N ILE A 3 12.82 -5.32 -5.38
CA ILE A 3 13.48 -4.21 -6.08
C ILE A 3 12.45 -3.53 -7.00
N ILE A 4 12.51 -2.20 -7.19
CA ILE A 4 11.68 -1.54 -8.23
C ILE A 4 11.95 -2.26 -9.55
N LEU A 5 10.89 -2.62 -10.28
CA LEU A 5 11.03 -3.13 -11.64
C LEU A 5 11.83 -2.10 -12.46
N PRO A 6 13.04 -2.42 -12.95
CA PRO A 6 13.93 -1.42 -13.56
C PRO A 6 13.62 -1.18 -15.05
N PHE A 7 12.52 -1.75 -15.54
CA PHE A 7 12.08 -1.71 -16.92
C PHE A 7 10.62 -1.27 -16.98
N THR A 8 10.23 -0.66 -18.09
CA THR A 8 8.82 -0.42 -18.41
C THR A 8 8.04 -1.74 -18.51
N ILE A 9 6.72 -1.69 -18.34
CA ILE A 9 5.84 -2.84 -18.53
C ILE A 9 5.95 -3.37 -19.97
N ASN A 10 6.11 -2.47 -20.94
CA ASN A 10 6.30 -2.83 -22.34
C ASN A 10 7.61 -3.60 -22.59
N GLU A 11 8.73 -3.13 -22.02
CA GLU A 11 10.03 -3.82 -22.07
C GLU A 11 9.95 -5.17 -21.35
N LEU A 12 9.29 -5.25 -20.19
CA LEU A 12 9.08 -6.52 -19.49
C LEU A 12 8.38 -7.55 -20.39
N PHE A 13 7.34 -7.14 -21.12
CA PHE A 13 6.61 -8.06 -22.00
C PHE A 13 7.39 -8.45 -23.25
N LYS A 14 8.09 -7.50 -23.87
CA LYS A 14 8.82 -7.74 -25.12
C LYS A 14 10.14 -8.46 -24.91
N GLU A 15 10.89 -8.07 -23.88
CA GLU A 15 12.29 -8.42 -23.72
C GLU A 15 12.51 -9.53 -22.68
N VAL A 16 11.61 -9.67 -21.69
CA VAL A 16 11.80 -10.62 -20.59
C VAL A 16 10.81 -11.79 -20.65
N TRP A 17 9.51 -11.50 -20.69
CA TRP A 17 8.50 -12.55 -20.58
C TRP A 17 8.13 -13.19 -21.91
N HIS A 18 8.30 -12.46 -23.02
CA HIS A 18 7.96 -12.88 -24.40
C HIS A 18 6.53 -13.40 -24.59
N VAL A 19 5.69 -13.31 -23.55
CA VAL A 19 4.31 -13.78 -23.47
C VAL A 19 3.52 -12.75 -22.68
N TYR A 20 2.58 -12.12 -23.37
CA TYR A 20 1.71 -11.10 -22.83
C TYR A 20 0.64 -11.72 -21.91
N PRO A 21 0.50 -11.26 -20.66
CA PRO A 21 -0.53 -11.77 -19.75
C PRO A 21 -1.94 -11.39 -20.24
N ASN A 22 -2.85 -12.36 -20.28
CA ASN A 22 -4.22 -12.14 -20.77
C ASN A 22 -5.10 -11.35 -19.79
N SER A 23 -4.67 -11.23 -18.53
CA SER A 23 -5.42 -10.56 -17.48
C SER A 23 -4.49 -9.89 -16.47
N LEU A 24 -5.03 -8.92 -15.72
CA LEU A 24 -4.31 -8.26 -14.63
C LEU A 24 -3.92 -9.26 -13.52
N ILE A 25 -4.76 -10.25 -13.25
CA ILE A 25 -4.47 -11.33 -12.30
C ILE A 25 -3.24 -12.13 -12.75
N ASP A 26 -3.17 -12.52 -14.02
CA ASP A 26 -2.05 -13.29 -14.55
C ASP A 26 -0.75 -12.48 -14.51
N PHE A 27 -0.82 -11.19 -14.81
CA PHE A 27 0.31 -10.27 -14.67
C PHE A 27 0.81 -10.21 -13.22
N CYS A 28 -0.09 -9.95 -12.26
CA CYS A 28 0.27 -9.87 -10.86
C CYS A 28 0.83 -11.20 -10.34
N ALA A 29 0.21 -12.32 -10.71
CA ALA A 29 0.68 -13.66 -10.33
C ALA A 29 2.08 -13.95 -10.86
N LYS A 30 2.40 -13.54 -12.11
CA LYS A 30 3.75 -13.69 -12.67
C LYS A 30 4.77 -12.76 -11.99
N ILE A 31 4.50 -11.46 -11.82
CA ILE A 31 5.46 -10.56 -11.13
C ILE A 31 5.67 -11.01 -9.68
N MET A 32 4.68 -11.61 -9.04
CA MET A 32 4.84 -12.12 -7.68
C MET A 32 5.96 -13.15 -7.55
N LEU A 33 6.25 -13.90 -8.62
CA LEU A 33 7.35 -14.88 -8.67
C LEU A 33 8.71 -14.24 -8.90
N GLU A 34 8.74 -12.98 -9.33
CA GLU A 34 9.95 -12.21 -9.58
C GLU A 34 10.36 -11.40 -8.33
N PRO A 35 11.64 -10.99 -8.21
CA PRO A 35 12.09 -10.12 -7.13
C PRO A 35 11.61 -8.66 -7.30
N TYR A 36 10.77 -8.38 -8.29
CA TYR A 36 10.37 -7.02 -8.65
C TYR A 36 9.09 -6.56 -7.97
N ALA A 37 8.96 -5.25 -7.86
CA ALA A 37 7.78 -4.58 -7.37
C ALA A 37 7.43 -3.37 -8.24
N LEU A 38 6.18 -2.96 -8.17
CA LEU A 38 5.58 -1.93 -9.00
C LEU A 38 5.70 -0.56 -8.35
N SER A 39 6.07 0.43 -9.16
CA SER A 39 6.00 1.85 -8.83
C SER A 39 4.78 2.49 -9.51
N LYS A 40 4.48 3.76 -9.20
CA LYS A 40 3.36 4.52 -9.79
C LYS A 40 3.38 4.50 -11.33
N SER A 41 4.53 4.73 -11.95
CA SER A 41 4.64 4.78 -13.42
C SER A 41 4.22 3.47 -14.09
N HIS A 42 4.43 2.33 -13.42
CA HIS A 42 4.00 1.04 -13.93
C HIS A 42 2.47 0.90 -13.95
N PHE A 43 1.75 1.54 -13.02
CA PHE A 43 0.28 1.53 -13.03
C PHE A 43 -0.28 2.31 -14.21
N ASP A 44 0.36 3.42 -14.59
CA ASP A 44 -0.02 4.22 -15.77
C ASP A 44 0.16 3.40 -17.06
N GLU A 45 1.23 2.59 -17.14
CA GLU A 45 1.44 1.68 -18.29
C GLU A 45 0.46 0.51 -18.32
N LEU A 46 0.12 -0.05 -17.15
CA LEU A 46 -0.88 -1.11 -17.03
C LEU A 46 -2.27 -0.62 -17.41
N GLU A 47 -2.60 0.66 -17.17
CA GLU A 47 -3.85 1.27 -17.62
C GLU A 47 -3.97 1.23 -19.15
N ILE A 48 -2.92 1.62 -19.86
CA ILE A 48 -2.88 1.58 -21.34
C ILE A 48 -3.06 0.13 -21.83
N TYR A 49 -2.39 -0.82 -21.18
CA TYR A 49 -2.39 -2.21 -21.60
C TYR A 49 -3.73 -2.92 -21.33
N PHE A 50 -4.25 -2.83 -20.10
CA PHE A 50 -5.47 -3.50 -19.68
C PHE A 50 -6.74 -2.71 -19.98
N LYS A 51 -6.62 -1.45 -20.44
CA LYS A 51 -7.74 -0.53 -20.67
C LYS A 51 -8.63 -0.37 -19.44
N GLN A 52 -8.00 -0.29 -18.27
CA GLN A 52 -8.63 -0.11 -16.96
C GLN A 52 -8.00 1.09 -16.26
N PRO A 53 -8.74 1.90 -15.50
CA PRO A 53 -8.17 3.05 -14.79
C PRO A 53 -7.02 2.64 -13.86
N ALA A 54 -5.91 3.39 -13.86
CA ALA A 54 -4.76 3.11 -13.00
C ALA A 54 -5.13 3.06 -11.51
N SER A 55 -6.15 3.83 -11.09
CA SER A 55 -6.69 3.80 -9.73
C SER A 55 -7.35 2.46 -9.37
N GLU A 56 -8.07 1.83 -10.30
CA GLU A 56 -8.68 0.51 -10.10
C GLU A 56 -7.63 -0.60 -10.09
N ILE A 57 -6.64 -0.51 -10.98
CA ILE A 57 -5.49 -1.43 -11.01
C ILE A 57 -4.70 -1.34 -9.69
N TYR A 58 -4.41 -0.12 -9.23
CA TYR A 58 -3.74 0.12 -7.96
C TYR A 58 -4.53 -0.46 -6.79
N ALA A 59 -5.84 -0.19 -6.71
CA ALA A 59 -6.70 -0.72 -5.66
C ALA A 59 -6.72 -2.26 -5.66
N PHE A 60 -6.76 -2.88 -6.84
CA PHE A 60 -6.68 -4.33 -6.99
C PHE A 60 -5.34 -4.88 -6.48
N VAL A 61 -4.21 -4.29 -6.88
CA VAL A 61 -2.87 -4.71 -6.44
C VAL A 61 -2.70 -4.53 -4.93
N VAL A 62 -3.11 -3.39 -4.36
CA VAL A 62 -3.07 -3.17 -2.91
C VAL A 62 -3.88 -4.23 -2.14
N THR A 63 -5.03 -4.62 -2.67
CA THR A 63 -5.96 -5.53 -1.99
C THR A 63 -5.51 -6.99 -2.12
N CYS A 64 -5.18 -7.42 -3.33
CA CYS A 64 -4.96 -8.83 -3.67
C CYS A 64 -3.47 -9.21 -3.66
N PHE A 65 -2.59 -8.26 -3.98
CA PHE A 65 -1.15 -8.48 -4.16
C PHE A 65 -0.31 -7.39 -3.46
N PRO A 66 -0.53 -7.12 -2.15
CA PRO A 66 0.14 -6.02 -1.45
C PRO A 66 1.67 -6.16 -1.44
N ASP A 67 2.17 -7.38 -1.59
CA ASP A 67 3.61 -7.66 -1.65
C ASP A 67 4.24 -7.20 -2.96
N LEU A 68 3.48 -6.95 -4.04
CA LEU A 68 3.99 -6.37 -5.29
C LEU A 68 4.34 -4.89 -5.17
N LEU A 69 3.95 -4.25 -4.08
CA LEU A 69 4.33 -2.89 -3.80
C LEU A 69 5.62 -2.90 -2.99
N ILE A 70 6.53 -1.98 -3.31
CA ILE A 70 7.77 -1.87 -2.54
C ILE A 70 7.41 -1.44 -1.13
N SER A 71 8.19 -1.95 -0.18
CA SER A 71 8.34 -1.35 1.14
C SER A 71 8.64 0.15 1.11
N ASP A 72 9.06 0.69 -0.05
CA ASP A 72 9.53 2.05 -0.27
C ASP A 72 8.45 2.97 -0.83
N ILE A 73 7.20 2.49 -0.96
CA ILE A 73 6.10 3.42 -0.69
C ILE A 73 6.37 3.90 0.74
N ASN A 74 6.72 5.18 0.91
CA ASN A 74 6.80 5.79 2.22
C ASN A 74 5.40 5.74 2.83
N TYR A 75 5.06 4.61 3.43
CA TYR A 75 3.82 4.47 4.16
C TYR A 75 3.89 5.44 5.31
N ASP A 76 2.93 6.33 5.39
CA ASP A 76 2.86 7.29 6.48
C ASP A 76 2.49 6.56 7.79
N ILE A 77 1.74 5.46 7.65
CA ILE A 77 1.24 4.63 8.74
C ILE A 77 1.45 3.14 8.41
N VAL A 78 1.98 2.37 9.35
CA VAL A 78 1.99 0.90 9.32
C VAL A 78 1.15 0.39 10.49
N MET A 79 0.11 -0.41 10.20
CA MET A 79 -0.85 -0.84 11.20
C MET A 79 -1.17 -2.34 11.14
N CYS A 80 -1.36 -2.95 12.31
CA CYS A 80 -1.77 -4.35 12.40
C CYS A 80 -3.21 -4.56 11.91
N ARG A 81 -3.43 -5.56 11.04
CA ARG A 81 -4.77 -5.98 10.55
C ARG A 81 -5.56 -6.87 11.52
N GLY A 82 -4.98 -7.21 12.67
CA GLY A 82 -5.62 -8.07 13.67
C GLY A 82 -6.84 -7.40 14.29
N TRP A 83 -7.95 -8.14 14.43
CA TRP A 83 -9.23 -7.62 14.93
C TRP A 83 -9.11 -6.93 16.28
N ASN A 84 -8.32 -7.49 17.21
CA ASN A 84 -8.09 -6.90 18.52
C ASN A 84 -7.33 -5.56 18.45
N CYS A 85 -6.28 -5.47 17.62
CA CYS A 85 -5.55 -4.22 17.39
C CYS A 85 -6.45 -3.15 16.76
N TYR A 86 -7.26 -3.57 15.78
CA TYR A 86 -8.24 -2.70 15.12
C TYR A 86 -9.27 -2.15 16.11
N LEU A 87 -9.89 -3.01 16.93
CA LEU A 87 -10.91 -2.57 17.89
C LEU A 87 -10.34 -1.66 18.98
N LYS A 88 -9.13 -1.93 19.46
CA LYS A 88 -8.55 -1.20 20.60
C LYS A 88 -8.09 0.20 20.23
N TYR A 89 -7.40 0.36 19.10
CA TYR A 89 -6.81 1.64 18.68
C TYR A 89 -7.09 1.97 17.20
N GLY A 90 -7.04 0.97 16.32
CA GLY A 90 -7.05 1.19 14.87
C GLY A 90 -8.34 1.84 14.33
N LYS A 91 -9.52 1.48 14.84
CA LYS A 91 -10.81 2.01 14.38
C LYS A 91 -10.92 3.51 14.65
N ASN A 92 -10.66 3.93 15.89
CA ASN A 92 -10.72 5.35 16.25
C ASN A 92 -9.65 6.16 15.52
N PHE A 93 -8.47 5.57 15.32
CA PHE A 93 -7.37 6.21 14.60
C PHE A 93 -7.73 6.45 13.13
N LEU A 94 -8.21 5.41 12.43
CA LEU A 94 -8.64 5.52 11.04
C LEU A 94 -9.81 6.48 10.87
N ASN A 95 -10.77 6.49 11.80
CA ASN A 95 -11.90 7.43 11.75
C ASN A 95 -11.42 8.88 11.83
N GLU A 96 -10.50 9.20 12.74
CA GLU A 96 -9.96 10.56 12.87
C GLU A 96 -9.08 10.94 11.68
N VAL A 97 -8.25 10.03 11.17
CA VAL A 97 -7.46 10.24 9.94
C VAL A 97 -8.40 10.54 8.77
N ASN A 98 -9.42 9.71 8.53
CA ASN A 98 -10.39 9.94 7.46
C ASN A 98 -11.14 11.26 7.64
N TYR A 99 -11.47 11.64 8.87
CA TYR A 99 -12.14 12.92 9.17
C TYR A 99 -11.25 14.13 8.85
N GLN A 100 -9.97 14.10 9.23
CA GLN A 100 -9.02 15.20 9.03
C GLN A 100 -8.66 15.38 7.54
N PHE A 101 -8.48 14.28 6.81
CA PHE A 101 -8.05 14.31 5.40
C PHE A 101 -9.22 14.19 4.39
N ARG A 102 -10.47 14.39 4.82
CA ARG A 102 -11.66 14.18 3.96
C ARG A 102 -11.71 15.10 2.72
N ASN A 103 -11.20 16.32 2.85
CA ASN A 103 -11.26 17.36 1.83
C ASN A 103 -9.89 17.62 1.17
N GLU A 104 -8.86 16.86 1.56
CA GLU A 104 -7.50 17.04 1.07
C GLU A 104 -7.29 16.26 -0.24
N SER A 105 -6.52 16.85 -1.16
CA SER A 105 -6.13 16.20 -2.42
C SER A 105 -5.11 15.08 -2.20
N GLU A 106 -4.32 15.18 -1.13
CA GLU A 106 -3.35 14.16 -0.71
C GLU A 106 -3.80 13.52 0.61
N LYS A 107 -3.62 12.20 0.73
CA LYS A 107 -4.03 11.42 1.90
C LYS A 107 -2.87 10.54 2.37
N PRO A 108 -2.73 10.32 3.69
CA PRO A 108 -1.69 9.44 4.21
C PRO A 108 -1.90 8.01 3.71
N ILE A 109 -0.81 7.37 3.30
CA ILE A 109 -0.79 6.01 2.79
C ILE A 109 -0.63 5.03 3.96
N ILE A 110 -1.56 4.08 4.07
CA ILE A 110 -1.64 3.14 5.19
C ILE A 110 -1.27 1.74 4.73
N LYS A 111 -0.23 1.15 5.33
CA LYS A 111 0.09 -0.26 5.19
C LYS A 111 -0.57 -1.08 6.29
N PHE A 112 -1.20 -2.17 5.91
CA PHE A 112 -1.64 -3.18 6.86
C PHE A 112 -0.67 -4.37 6.88
N HIS A 113 -0.27 -4.81 8.07
CA HIS A 113 0.54 -6.02 8.23
C HIS A 113 -0.23 -7.14 8.96
N LYS A 114 0.22 -8.39 8.77
CA LYS A 114 -0.34 -9.55 9.47
C LYS A 114 -0.11 -9.40 10.98
N CYS A 115 -1.10 -9.82 11.78
CA CYS A 115 -0.98 -9.80 13.24
C CYS A 115 0.19 -10.66 13.72
N ASN A 116 1.06 -10.08 14.55
CA ASN A 116 2.27 -10.70 15.10
C ASN A 116 2.09 -11.17 16.56
N GLY A 117 0.86 -11.20 17.07
CA GLY A 117 0.53 -11.60 18.44
C GLY A 117 0.68 -10.50 19.49
N LYS A 118 1.13 -9.29 19.14
CA LYS A 118 1.31 -8.17 20.08
C LYS A 118 0.05 -7.30 20.23
N CYS A 119 -1.11 -7.92 20.46
CA CYS A 119 -2.41 -7.25 20.47
C CYS A 119 -2.63 -6.30 21.66
N HIS A 120 -1.83 -6.41 22.73
CA HIS A 120 -1.98 -5.60 23.94
C HIS A 120 -1.27 -4.25 23.84
N THR A 121 -0.32 -4.12 22.91
CA THR A 121 0.45 -2.90 22.66
C THR A 121 -0.17 -2.06 21.54
N ASP A 122 0.16 -0.78 21.52
CA ASP A 122 -0.08 0.06 20.36
C ASP A 122 0.73 -0.47 19.17
N GLN A 123 0.04 -0.81 18.09
CA GLN A 123 0.59 -1.39 16.85
C GLN A 123 0.33 -0.46 15.67
N ILE A 124 0.27 0.85 15.92
CA ILE A 124 0.21 1.90 14.91
C ILE A 124 1.60 2.52 14.83
N GLU A 125 2.39 2.15 13.84
CA GLU A 125 3.72 2.73 13.61
C GLU A 125 3.60 3.89 12.61
N LEU A 126 4.23 5.02 12.92
CA LEU A 126 4.23 6.20 12.06
C LEU A 126 5.61 6.37 11.43
N ASN A 127 5.63 6.65 10.13
CA ASN A 127 6.89 6.97 9.46
C ASN A 127 7.32 8.39 9.80
N ILE A 128 8.46 8.54 10.48
CA ILE A 128 9.00 9.83 10.91
C ILE A 128 9.35 10.76 9.73
N ASN A 129 9.55 10.18 8.54
CA ASN A 129 9.84 10.93 7.32
C ASN A 129 8.57 11.32 6.55
N SER A 130 7.39 10.96 7.05
CA SER A 130 6.10 11.35 6.47
C SER A 130 5.89 12.87 6.58
N ALA A 131 5.42 13.50 5.49
CA ALA A 131 4.95 14.88 5.51
C ALA A 131 3.77 15.08 6.48
N PHE A 132 3.04 14.01 6.80
CA PHE A 132 1.89 14.02 7.71
C PHE A 132 2.27 13.67 9.16
N TYR A 133 3.53 13.34 9.45
CA TYR A 133 3.97 12.77 10.74
C TYR A 133 3.44 13.53 11.95
N LYS A 134 3.56 14.87 11.95
CA LYS A 134 3.11 15.71 13.07
C LYS A 134 1.60 15.59 13.32
N ILE A 135 0.79 15.60 12.27
CA ILE A 135 -0.68 15.47 12.36
C ILE A 135 -1.04 14.07 12.84
N LEU A 136 -0.43 13.04 12.24
CA LEU A 136 -0.68 11.65 12.57
C LEU A 136 -0.30 11.32 14.02
N ASN A 137 0.84 11.85 14.50
CA ASN A 137 1.27 11.65 15.88
C ASN A 137 0.31 12.30 16.89
N ASN A 138 -0.21 13.50 16.58
CA ASN A 138 -1.20 14.15 17.43
C ASN A 138 -2.51 13.34 17.53
N ILE A 139 -2.98 12.77 16.41
CA ILE A 139 -4.15 11.88 16.40
C ILE A 139 -3.87 10.64 17.26
N LYS A 140 -2.70 10.03 17.08
CA LYS A 140 -2.28 8.82 17.80
C LYS A 140 -2.25 9.05 19.31
N GLU A 141 -1.60 10.12 19.77
CA GLU A 141 -1.52 10.47 21.19
C GLU A 141 -2.90 10.73 21.82
N LYS A 142 -3.80 11.41 21.10
CA LYS A 142 -5.18 11.69 21.54
C LYS A 142 -5.98 10.40 21.80
N ILE A 143 -5.65 9.32 21.09
CA ILE A 143 -6.35 8.03 21.22
C ILE A 143 -5.73 7.16 22.32
N ILE A 144 -4.40 7.14 22.44
CA ILE A 144 -3.71 6.30 23.43
C ILE A 144 -3.84 6.85 24.85
N LYS A 145 -3.93 8.18 25.03
CA LYS A 145 -4.08 8.83 26.33
C LYS A 145 -5.52 8.80 26.88
N LYS A 146 -6.50 8.30 26.11
CA LYS A 146 -7.90 8.11 26.55
C LYS A 146 -8.09 6.75 27.18
#